data_AF-A0A9W7D961-F1
#
_entry.id   AF-A0A9W7D961-F1
#
_cell.length_a   1.000
_cell.length_b   1.000
_cell.length_c   1.000
_cell.angle_alpha   90.00
_cell.angle_beta   90.00
_cell.angle_gamma   90.00
#
_symmetry.space_group_name_H-M   'P 1'
#
loop_
_entity.id
_entity.type
_entity.pdbx_description
1 polymer ?
#
loop_
_entity_poly.entity_id
_entity_poly.type
_entity_poly.pdbx_seq_one_letter_code
_entity_poly.pdbx_strand_id
1 'polypeptide(L)'
;MTIADSAANARNREAEGPQSDVQWILEGGMYMTAVEVDDTAIDVVFDQWAECLSEKYGCELYIDWIRFPVATEQHVSPARLLKF
;
A
#
# COMPACT_ATOMS: atom_id res chain seq x y z
N MET A 1 -1.44 -11.18 16.17
CA MET A 1 -1.61 -9.78 15.78
C MET A 1 -1.99 -9.80 14.31
N THR A 2 -3.24 -9.50 14.00
CA THR A 2 -3.76 -9.56 12.64
C THR A 2 -4.03 -8.12 12.22
N ILE A 3 -3.34 -7.67 11.17
CA ILE A 3 -3.45 -6.31 10.64
C ILE A 3 -4.46 -6.37 9.50
N ALA A 4 -5.58 -5.65 9.61
CA ALA A 4 -6.63 -5.66 8.60
C ALA A 4 -6.90 -4.24 8.09
N ASP A 5 -6.78 -4.02 6.78
CA ASP A 5 -7.30 -2.81 6.14
C ASP A 5 -7.88 -3.06 4.74
N SER A 6 -9.04 -2.45 4.47
CA SER A 6 -9.68 -2.23 3.15
C SER A 6 -10.93 -1.32 3.31
N ALA A 7 -11.47 -0.77 2.21
CA ALA A 7 -12.55 0.22 2.24
C ALA A 7 -13.90 -0.22 2.88
N ALA A 8 -14.12 -1.52 3.11
CA ALA A 8 -15.27 -2.01 3.87
C ALA A 8 -15.17 -1.73 5.39
N ASN A 9 -13.97 -1.39 5.86
CA ASN A 9 -13.61 -1.51 7.27
C ASN A 9 -14.14 -0.36 8.15
N ALA A 10 -14.48 0.79 7.57
CA ALA A 10 -15.03 1.92 8.34
C ALA A 10 -16.47 1.67 8.84
N ARG A 11 -17.37 1.13 8.00
CA ARG A 11 -18.74 0.76 8.42
C ARG A 11 -18.76 -0.48 9.32
N ASN A 12 -17.85 -1.43 9.10
CA ASN A 12 -17.69 -2.58 9.98
C ASN A 12 -17.21 -2.18 11.38
N ARG A 13 -16.35 -1.15 11.50
CA ARG A 13 -15.90 -0.63 12.79
C ARG A 13 -17.05 -0.09 13.66
N GLU A 14 -17.99 0.62 13.06
CA GLU A 14 -19.20 1.08 13.77
C GLU A 14 -20.16 -0.08 14.09
N ALA A 15 -20.24 -1.08 13.21
CA ALA A 15 -21.12 -2.25 13.39
C ALA A 15 -20.60 -3.26 14.42
N GLU A 16 -19.27 -3.43 14.55
CA GLU A 16 -18.65 -4.43 15.44
C GLU A 16 -18.43 -3.95 16.88
N GLY A 17 -18.61 -2.65 17.15
CA GLY A 17 -18.49 -2.09 18.49
C GLY A 17 -17.05 -2.05 19.03
N PRO A 18 -16.85 -1.75 20.33
CA PRO A 18 -15.51 -1.59 20.92
C PRO A 18 -14.76 -2.93 20.93
N GLN A 19 -13.60 -2.99 20.27
CA GLN A 19 -12.72 -4.16 20.27
C GLN A 19 -11.44 -3.88 21.05
N SER A 20 -11.21 -4.66 22.11
CA SER A 20 -10.11 -4.47 23.05
C SER A 20 -8.79 -5.11 22.63
N ASP A 21 -8.83 -5.97 21.62
CA ASP A 21 -7.72 -6.76 21.06
C ASP A 21 -7.28 -6.29 19.67
N VAL A 22 -7.93 -5.25 19.13
CA VAL A 22 -7.65 -4.67 17.81
C VAL A 22 -7.02 -3.29 17.96
N GLN A 23 -5.81 -3.14 17.43
CA GLN A 23 -5.17 -1.84 17.27
C GLN A 23 -5.44 -1.31 15.86
N TRP A 24 -6.27 -0.27 15.77
CA TRP A 24 -6.54 0.41 14.52
C TRP A 24 -5.36 1.27 14.12
N ILE A 25 -4.85 1.07 12.90
CA ILE A 25 -3.82 1.94 12.35
C ILE A 25 -4.52 3.16 11.76
N LEU A 26 -4.33 4.31 12.41
CA LEU A 26 -4.82 5.62 11.97
C LEU A 26 -3.77 6.37 11.13
N GLU A 27 -2.53 5.90 11.17
CA GLU A 27 -1.42 6.45 10.42
C GLU A 27 -1.41 5.84 9.02
N GLY A 28 -1.16 6.67 8.00
CA GLY A 28 -0.94 6.15 6.66
C GLY A 28 0.30 5.26 6.62
N GLY A 29 0.30 4.30 5.71
CA GLY A 29 1.38 3.35 5.55
C GLY A 29 1.53 2.90 4.10
N MET A 30 2.64 2.23 3.83
CA MET A 30 2.86 1.50 2.59
C MET A 30 3.54 0.18 2.92
N TYR A 31 3.22 -0.86 2.15
CA TYR A 31 4.06 -2.05 2.11
C TYR A 31 4.33 -2.44 0.67
N MET A 32 5.49 -3.06 0.46
CA MET A 32 5.91 -3.59 -0.81
C MET A 32 6.44 -5.00 -0.59
N THR A 33 5.93 -5.94 -1.38
CA THR A 33 6.48 -7.29 -1.45
C THR A 33 7.04 -7.48 -2.85
N ALA A 34 8.28 -7.96 -2.94
CA ALA A 34 8.91 -8.36 -4.19
C ALA A 34 9.25 -9.85 -4.10
N VAL A 35 8.80 -10.62 -5.08
CA VAL A 35 9.04 -12.06 -5.16
C VAL A 35 9.68 -12.37 -6.51
N GLU A 36 10.78 -13.12 -6.50
CA GLU A 36 11.37 -13.64 -7.72
C GLU A 36 10.44 -14.69 -8.33
N VAL A 37 10.05 -14.48 -9.59
CA VAL A 37 9.24 -15.43 -10.36
C VAL A 37 10.18 -16.36 -11.12
N ASP A 38 11.16 -15.78 -11.81
CA ASP A 38 12.27 -16.46 -12.49
C ASP A 38 13.46 -15.51 -12.69
N ASP A 39 14.52 -16.00 -13.33
CA ASP A 39 15.77 -15.27 -13.61
C ASP A 39 15.59 -13.95 -14.39
N THR A 40 14.42 -13.75 -14.99
CA THR A 40 14.07 -12.61 -15.85
C THR A 40 12.94 -11.75 -15.31
N ALA A 41 12.26 -12.17 -14.23
CA ALA A 41 11.07 -11.49 -13.72
C ALA A 41 10.94 -11.52 -12.19
N ILE A 42 10.54 -10.38 -11.63
CA ILE A 42 10.03 -10.28 -10.26
C ILE A 42 8.56 -9.85 -10.30
N ASP A 43 7.76 -10.42 -9.41
CA ASP A 43 6.42 -9.93 -9.10
C ASP A 43 6.52 -8.93 -7.96
N VAL A 44 5.85 -7.79 -8.11
CA VAL A 44 5.87 -6.71 -7.13
C VAL A 44 4.44 -6.35 -6.77
N VAL A 45 4.09 -6.60 -5.51
CA VAL A 45 2.85 -6.13 -4.91
C VAL A 45 3.15 -4.88 -4.10
N PHE A 46 2.49 -3.78 -4.45
CA PHE A 46 2.59 -2.51 -3.76
C PHE A 46 1.22 -2.09 -3.27
N ASP A 47 1.12 -1.73 -2.00
CA ASP A 47 -0.11 -1.28 -1.38
C ASP A 47 0.18 -0.07 -0.49
N GLN A 48 -0.72 0.90 -0.51
CA GLN A 48 -0.57 2.16 0.21
C GLN A 48 -1.93 2.63 0.70
N TRP A 49 -1.98 3.06 1.95
CA TRP A 49 -3.19 3.57 2.59
C TRP A 49 -2.86 4.82 3.39
N ALA A 50 -3.82 5.72 3.50
CA ALA A 50 -3.76 6.88 4.38
C ALA A 50 -5.16 7.34 4.74
N GLU A 51 -5.29 8.07 5.84
CA GLU A 51 -6.54 8.74 6.18
C GLU A 51 -6.76 9.93 5.23
N CYS A 52 -7.92 9.97 4.57
CA CYS A 52 -8.28 11.07 3.69
C CYS A 52 -9.05 12.14 4.50
N LEU A 53 -8.31 13.13 5.01
CA LEU A 53 -8.87 14.21 5.84
C LEU A 53 -9.84 15.14 5.06
N SER A 54 -9.73 15.19 3.74
CA SER A 54 -10.64 15.91 2.83
C SER A 54 -10.47 15.43 1.39
N GLU A 55 -11.47 15.64 0.53
CA GLU A 55 -11.39 15.28 -0.91
C GLU A 55 -10.16 15.89 -1.60
N LYS A 56 -9.86 17.17 -1.33
CA LYS A 56 -8.66 17.83 -1.86
C LYS A 56 -7.38 17.12 -1.41
N TYR A 57 -7.30 16.76 -0.14
CA TYR A 57 -6.15 16.04 0.41
C TYR A 57 -6.03 14.63 -0.20
N GLY A 58 -7.15 13.95 -0.46
CA GLY A 58 -7.17 12.67 -1.17
C GLY A 58 -6.64 12.75 -2.60
N CYS A 59 -6.98 13.81 -3.34
CA CYS A 59 -6.46 14.04 -4.69
C CYS A 59 -4.95 14.29 -4.68
N GLU A 60 -4.45 15.07 -3.71
CA GLU A 60 -3.01 15.30 -3.54
C GLU A 60 -2.28 13.99 -3.18
N LEU A 61 -2.82 13.21 -2.24
CA LEU A 61 -2.30 11.88 -1.88
C LEU A 61 -2.23 10.94 -3.08
N TYR A 62 -3.27 10.87 -3.90
CA TYR A 62 -3.29 9.98 -5.08
C TYR A 62 -2.17 10.31 -6.09
N ILE A 63 -1.91 11.61 -6.30
CA ILE A 63 -0.80 12.06 -7.16
C ILE A 63 0.55 11.66 -6.56
N ASP A 64 0.69 11.70 -5.24
CA ASP A 64 1.93 11.27 -4.59
C ASP A 64 2.10 9.74 -4.61
N TRP A 65 1.01 8.98 -4.49
CA TRP A 65 1.03 7.52 -4.48
C TRP A 65 1.56 6.92 -5.78
N ILE A 66 1.23 7.49 -6.95
CA ILE A 66 1.72 6.98 -8.24
C ILE A 66 3.23 7.19 -8.42
N ARG A 67 3.83 8.16 -7.73
CA ARG A 67 5.26 8.48 -7.88
C ARG A 67 6.14 7.35 -7.36
N PHE A 68 5.69 6.64 -6.33
CA PHE A 68 6.45 5.57 -5.69
C PHE A 68 6.62 4.32 -6.59
N PRO A 69 5.56 3.69 -7.14
CA PRO A 69 5.71 2.54 -8.03
C PRO A 69 6.49 2.90 -9.30
N VAL A 70 6.30 4.10 -9.85
CA VAL A 70 7.07 4.59 -11.01
C VAL A 70 8.56 4.72 -10.66
N ALA A 71 8.90 5.30 -9.51
CA ALA A 71 10.29 5.40 -9.08
C ALA A 71 10.93 4.01 -8.89
N THR A 72 10.19 3.05 -8.31
CA THR A 72 10.65 1.67 -8.15
C THR A 72 10.91 1.00 -9.50
N GLU A 73 9.98 1.09 -10.45
CA GLU A 73 10.15 0.57 -11.81
C GLU A 73 11.39 1.16 -12.50
N GLN A 74 11.57 2.48 -12.34
CA GLN A 74 12.73 3.21 -12.86
C GLN A 74 14.05 2.85 -12.18
N HIS A 75 14.05 2.26 -10.99
CA HIS A 75 15.28 1.76 -10.36
C HIS A 75 15.57 0.32 -10.77
N VAL A 76 14.53 -0.52 -10.89
CA VAL A 76 14.68 -1.94 -11.24
C VAL A 76 15.07 -2.12 -12.70
N SER A 77 14.40 -1.41 -13.63
CA SER A 77 14.58 -1.61 -15.07
C SER A 77 15.99 -1.21 -15.57
N PRO A 78 16.54 -0.04 -15.21
CA PRO A 78 17.86 0.37 -15.68
C PRO A 78 19.01 -0.35 -14.97
N ALA A 79 18.80 -0.83 -13.75
CA ALA A 79 19.83 -1.55 -12.98
C ALA A 79 20.13 -2.96 -13.53
N ARG A 80 19.36 -3.44 -14.52
CA ARG A 80 19.45 -4.82 -15.08
C ARG A 80 19.48 -5.88 -13.98
N LEU A 81 18.71 -5.65 -12.92
CA LEU A 81 18.56 -6.63 -11.83
C LEU A 81 17.89 -7.91 -12.35
N LEU A 82 17.10 -7.78 -13.41
CA LEU A 82 16.58 -8.86 -14.22
C LEU A 82 17.52 -9.06 -15.42
N LYS A 83 18.04 -10.28 -15.61
CA LYS A 83 18.85 -10.60 -16.78
C LYS A 83 17.91 -10.88 -17.96
N PHE A 84 18.14 -10.23 -19.10
CA PHE A 84 17.45 -10.51 -20.36
C PHE A 84 18.17 -11.60 -21.15
#